data_AF-A0A8R7RC96-F1
#
_entry.id   AF-A0A8R7RC96-F1
#
_cell.length_a   1.000
_cell.length_b   1.000
_cell.length_c   1.000
_cell.angle_alpha   90.00
_cell.angle_beta   90.00
_cell.angle_gamma   90.00
#
_symmetry.space_group_name_H-M   'P 1'
#
loop_
_entity.id
_entity.type
_entity.pdbx_description
1 polymer ?
#
loop_
_entity_poly.entity_id
_entity_poly.type
_entity_poly.pdbx_seq_one_letter_code
_entity_poly.pdbx_strand_id
1 'polypeptide(L)'
;MEEETATTAGRKHDDGVDSEDPGSAGNGISSLEQPLLKKSNTLTANHLAMVGAKVSHIESLDYEIIENDLFKHDWRSRSTVEVLQYVFLKWALAFLVGLLTGVIASLINLAIENISGVKMLHMVRLVRDKRYWAGFFYFSGFNLALTFVAAVLCAVFA
;
A
#
# COMPACT_ATOMS: atom_id res chain seq x y z
N MET A 1 7.70 26.79 -47.24
CA MET A 1 8.52 28.00 -47.38
C MET A 1 7.64 29.15 -46.92
N GLU A 2 7.70 29.72 -45.74
CA GLU A 2 8.45 29.59 -44.46
C GLU A 2 7.63 30.52 -43.52
N GLU A 3 7.06 30.02 -42.42
CA GLU A 3 7.56 30.16 -41.03
C GLU A 3 7.59 31.63 -40.53
N GLU A 4 6.63 32.08 -39.70
CA GLU A 4 6.60 32.03 -38.20
C GLU A 4 7.76 32.84 -37.56
N THR A 5 7.56 33.86 -36.73
CA THR A 5 7.12 33.76 -35.32
C THR A 5 7.03 35.15 -34.68
N ALA A 6 6.06 35.30 -33.76
CA ALA A 6 5.93 36.40 -32.82
C ALA A 6 6.61 36.05 -31.49
N THR A 7 7.09 37.05 -30.73
CA THR A 7 7.10 36.97 -29.26
C THR A 7 7.27 38.34 -28.60
N THR A 8 6.49 38.49 -27.53
CA THR A 8 6.17 39.67 -26.73
C THR A 8 7.23 39.95 -25.66
N ALA A 9 7.59 41.23 -25.44
CA ALA A 9 8.27 41.70 -24.23
C ALA A 9 7.88 43.15 -23.92
N GLY A 10 7.40 43.42 -22.69
CA GLY A 10 7.16 44.78 -22.20
C GLY A 10 6.45 44.81 -20.84
N ARG A 11 7.20 45.09 -19.79
CA ARG A 11 6.81 45.18 -18.37
C ARG A 11 6.86 46.63 -17.89
N LYS A 12 5.85 47.10 -17.13
CA LYS A 12 5.88 48.00 -15.94
C LYS A 12 4.46 48.59 -15.72
N HIS A 13 3.82 48.39 -14.56
CA HIS A 13 4.00 49.06 -13.25
C HIS A 13 3.41 50.48 -13.23
N ASP A 14 2.22 50.62 -12.66
CA ASP A 14 1.91 51.59 -11.61
C ASP A 14 0.50 51.25 -11.08
N ASP A 15 0.31 51.12 -9.77
CA ASP A 15 -1.01 51.33 -9.16
C ASP A 15 -0.79 51.74 -7.70
N GLY A 16 -1.33 52.94 -7.43
CA GLY A 16 -1.12 53.72 -6.23
C GLY A 16 -1.72 53.13 -4.97
N VAL A 17 -1.01 53.40 -3.89
CA VAL A 17 -1.48 53.35 -2.50
C VAL A 17 -2.34 54.59 -2.26
N ASP A 18 -3.48 54.44 -1.60
CA ASP A 18 -3.94 55.39 -0.60
C ASP A 18 -4.81 54.69 0.46
N SER A 19 -4.52 55.05 1.70
CA SER A 19 -4.87 54.41 2.97
C SER A 19 -6.10 55.02 3.64
N GLU A 20 -6.79 54.18 4.45
CA GLU A 20 -7.42 54.46 5.78
C GLU A 20 -8.63 55.44 5.84
N ASP A 21 -9.72 55.29 6.61
CA ASP A 21 -10.15 54.53 7.83
C ASP A 21 -11.71 54.77 7.96
N PRO A 22 -12.47 54.50 9.05
CA PRO A 22 -12.53 53.40 10.02
C PRO A 22 -13.94 52.74 10.15
N GLY A 23 -13.97 51.57 10.77
CA GLY A 23 -15.07 51.23 11.70
C GLY A 23 -16.15 50.28 11.18
N SER A 24 -15.97 49.00 11.46
CA SER A 24 -17.01 48.20 12.13
C SER A 24 -16.41 46.90 12.65
N ALA A 25 -16.52 46.72 13.96
CA ALA A 25 -16.06 45.56 14.71
C ALA A 25 -16.73 44.27 14.20
N GLY A 26 -15.94 43.20 14.04
CA GLY A 26 -16.51 41.89 13.74
C GLY A 26 -15.52 40.83 13.27
N ASN A 27 -14.61 40.41 14.15
CA ASN A 27 -14.08 39.04 14.19
C ASN A 27 -13.52 38.44 12.86
N GLY A 28 -12.45 39.03 12.33
CA GLY A 28 -11.71 38.51 11.17
C GLY A 28 -10.83 37.27 11.41
N ILE A 29 -11.15 36.41 12.39
CA ILE A 29 -10.31 35.25 12.75
C ILE A 29 -10.91 33.92 12.24
N SER A 30 -12.18 33.91 11.86
CA SER A 30 -12.91 32.67 11.50
C SER A 30 -12.70 32.18 10.07
N SER A 31 -11.92 32.88 9.23
CA SER A 31 -11.77 32.53 7.81
C SER A 31 -10.52 31.69 7.48
N LEU A 32 -9.69 31.36 8.47
CA LEU A 32 -8.49 30.52 8.30
C LEU A 32 -8.76 29.01 8.53
N GLU A 33 -9.97 28.63 8.93
CA GLU A 33 -10.36 27.23 9.20
C GLU A 33 -11.12 26.55 8.03
N GLN A 34 -11.01 27.06 6.81
CA GLN A 34 -11.58 26.37 5.66
C GLN A 34 -10.47 25.72 4.83
N PRO A 35 -10.39 24.38 4.78
CA PRO A 35 -9.51 23.73 3.83
C PRO A 35 -9.98 24.10 2.41
N LEU A 36 -9.14 24.88 1.71
CA LEU A 36 -9.37 25.40 0.34
C LEU A 36 -9.36 24.31 -0.75
N LEU A 37 -9.62 23.05 -0.38
CA LEU A 37 -9.71 21.92 -1.30
C LEU A 37 -11.11 21.33 -1.23
N LYS A 38 -11.95 21.78 -2.17
CA LYS A 38 -13.22 21.18 -2.54
C LYS A 38 -12.98 19.69 -2.82
N LYS A 39 -13.51 18.82 -1.94
CA LYS A 39 -13.48 17.35 -2.07
C LYS A 39 -14.04 16.94 -3.44
N SER A 40 -13.16 16.65 -4.38
CA SER A 40 -13.51 15.97 -5.62
C SER A 40 -13.61 14.47 -5.33
N ASN A 41 -14.82 13.91 -5.44
CA ASN A 41 -15.08 12.47 -5.25
C ASN A 41 -14.54 11.59 -6.40
N THR A 42 -13.60 12.12 -7.19
CA THR A 42 -13.10 11.50 -8.42
C THR A 42 -11.63 11.80 -8.57
N LEU A 43 -10.78 11.29 -7.67
CA LEU A 43 -9.37 11.06 -7.98
C LEU A 43 -8.82 9.96 -7.06
N THR A 44 -8.38 8.92 -7.75
CA THR A 44 -7.58 7.77 -7.35
C THR A 44 -6.66 8.00 -6.16
N ALA A 45 -6.57 6.97 -5.32
CA ALA A 45 -5.65 6.80 -4.19
C ALA A 45 -4.17 6.89 -4.61
N ASN A 46 -3.74 8.07 -5.05
CA ASN A 46 -2.35 8.39 -5.29
C ASN A 46 -1.80 9.03 -4.01
N HIS A 47 -0.65 8.51 -3.59
CA HIS A 47 0.16 8.91 -2.45
C HIS A 47 0.74 10.33 -2.63
N LEU A 48 -0.13 11.33 -2.74
CA LEU A 48 0.22 12.74 -2.70
C LEU A 48 -0.08 13.23 -1.29
N ALA A 49 0.97 13.71 -0.64
CA ALA A 49 0.95 14.27 0.71
C ALA A 49 -0.20 15.27 0.87
N MET A 50 -1.28 14.84 1.53
CA MET A 50 -2.42 15.68 1.86
C MET A 50 -2.06 16.51 3.09
N VAL A 51 -1.47 17.68 2.86
CA VAL A 51 -1.24 18.67 3.92
C VAL A 51 -2.61 19.19 4.38
N GLY A 52 -2.99 18.89 5.63
CA GLY A 52 -4.26 19.34 6.25
C GLY A 52 -5.30 18.24 6.52
N ALA A 53 -5.04 16.98 6.15
CA ALA A 53 -5.80 15.85 6.69
C ALA A 53 -5.16 15.36 8.00
N LYS A 54 -5.99 14.83 8.91
CA LYS A 54 -5.56 14.19 10.18
C LYS A 54 -4.29 13.36 9.94
N VAL A 55 -3.26 13.56 10.78
CA VAL A 55 -1.94 12.91 10.71
C VAL A 55 -2.07 11.47 10.19
N SER A 56 -1.49 11.23 9.02
CA SER A 56 -1.38 9.88 8.46
C SER A 56 -0.44 9.06 9.34
N HIS A 57 -0.85 7.88 9.78
CA HIS A 57 -0.02 6.91 10.52
C HIS A 57 0.85 6.10 9.54
N ILE A 58 1.49 6.79 8.61
CA ILE A 58 2.38 6.17 7.62
C ILE A 58 3.74 6.83 7.81
N GLU A 59 4.69 6.05 8.33
CA GLU A 59 6.06 6.48 8.53
C GLU A 59 6.93 6.00 7.37
N SER A 60 7.93 6.80 6.99
CA SER A 60 8.96 6.40 6.03
C SER A 60 9.94 5.43 6.68
N LEU A 61 10.42 4.45 5.92
CA LEU A 61 11.49 3.58 6.40
C LEU A 61 12.86 4.26 6.19
N ASP A 62 13.69 4.28 7.23
CA ASP A 62 15.04 4.87 7.19
C ASP A 62 16.02 3.94 6.47
N TYR A 63 15.99 3.96 5.14
CA TYR A 63 16.95 3.24 4.30
C TYR A 63 18.35 3.86 4.32
N GLU A 64 18.50 5.04 4.93
CA GLU A 64 19.77 5.73 5.02
C GLU A 64 20.70 5.03 6.02
N ILE A 65 21.92 4.75 5.58
CA ILE A 65 22.94 4.13 6.42
C ILE A 65 23.58 5.23 7.27
N ILE A 66 23.46 5.16 8.59
CA ILE A 66 24.04 6.14 9.51
C ILE A 66 25.57 5.96 9.58
N GLU A 67 26.31 6.96 9.14
CA GLU A 67 27.78 6.94 9.07
C GLU A 67 28.50 7.39 10.36
N ASN A 68 28.07 6.91 11.52
CA ASN A 68 28.73 7.25 12.79
C ASN A 68 30.17 6.71 12.85
N ASP A 69 31.07 7.42 13.53
CA ASP A 69 32.47 7.03 13.69
C ASP A 69 32.62 5.68 14.41
N LEU A 70 31.68 5.32 15.28
CA LEU A 70 31.60 4.01 15.91
C LEU A 70 31.43 2.87 14.88
N PHE A 71 30.54 3.05 13.89
CA PHE A 71 30.34 2.08 12.81
C PHE A 71 31.56 1.99 11.90
N LYS A 72 32.23 3.11 11.64
CA LYS A 72 33.47 3.16 10.84
C LYS A 72 34.62 2.42 11.53
N HIS A 73 34.74 2.54 12.85
CA HIS A 73 35.75 1.84 13.63
C HIS A 73 35.51 0.32 13.65
N ASP A 74 34.27 -0.11 13.87
CA ASP A 74 33.89 -1.53 13.90
C ASP A 74 34.10 -2.21 12.54
N TRP A 75 33.82 -1.50 11.45
CA TRP A 75 34.07 -1.99 10.09
C TRP A 75 35.56 -2.20 9.80
N ARG A 76 36.44 -1.32 10.32
CA ARG A 76 37.90 -1.45 10.18
C ARG A 76 38.50 -2.54 11.08
N SER A 77 37.87 -2.85 12.21
CA SER A 77 38.35 -3.85 13.16
C SER A 77 37.98 -5.28 12.80
N ARG A 78 37.12 -5.49 11.80
CA ARG A 78 36.59 -6.80 11.43
C ARG A 78 37.65 -7.72 10.81
N SER A 79 37.66 -8.96 11.26
CA SER A 79 38.51 -10.03 10.73
C SER A 79 37.92 -10.63 9.45
N THR A 80 38.79 -11.16 8.59
CA THR A 80 38.41 -11.87 7.35
C THR A 80 37.40 -13.00 7.60
N VAL A 81 37.50 -13.67 8.77
CA VAL A 81 36.56 -14.74 9.16
C VAL A 81 35.16 -14.19 9.42
N GLU A 82 35.05 -13.03 10.07
CA GLU A 82 33.78 -12.39 10.38
C GLU A 82 33.10 -11.87 9.11
N VAL A 83 33.89 -11.38 8.15
CA VAL A 83 33.38 -10.98 6.83
C VAL A 83 32.84 -12.19 6.05
N LEU A 84 33.57 -13.32 6.07
CA LEU A 84 33.11 -14.54 5.41
C LEU A 84 31.83 -15.07 6.05
N GLN A 85 31.76 -15.12 7.39
CA GLN A 85 30.55 -15.50 8.11
C GLN A 85 29.38 -14.57 7.78
N TYR A 86 29.60 -13.26 7.71
CA TYR A 86 28.58 -12.29 7.32
C TYR A 86 28.05 -12.55 5.91
N VAL A 87 28.94 -12.76 4.93
CA VAL A 87 28.55 -13.05 3.55
C VAL A 87 27.79 -14.37 3.47
N PHE A 88 28.28 -15.42 4.13
CA PHE A 88 27.61 -16.71 4.17
C PHE A 88 26.22 -16.61 4.81
N LEU A 89 26.09 -15.94 5.96
CA LEU A 89 24.82 -15.77 6.66
C LEU A 89 23.83 -14.93 5.84
N LYS A 90 24.30 -13.89 5.14
CA LYS A 90 23.49 -13.10 4.22
C LYS A 90 22.86 -13.98 3.14
N TRP A 91 23.64 -14.85 2.51
CA TRP A 91 23.15 -15.76 1.47
C TRP A 91 22.31 -16.91 2.05
N ALA A 92 22.66 -17.44 3.22
CA ALA A 92 21.89 -18.47 3.91
C ALA A 92 20.51 -17.97 4.32
N LEU A 93 20.39 -16.73 4.80
CA LEU A 93 19.11 -16.10 5.11
C LEU A 93 18.26 -15.91 3.84
N ALA A 94 18.86 -15.45 2.74
CA ALA A 94 18.15 -15.33 1.47
C ALA A 94 17.62 -16.69 0.99
N PHE A 95 18.43 -17.74 1.10
CA PHE A 95 18.02 -19.11 0.80
C PHE A 95 16.90 -19.60 1.73
N LEU A 96 17.01 -19.35 3.04
CA LEU A 96 16.01 -19.77 4.02
C LEU A 96 14.65 -19.10 3.77
N VAL A 97 14.63 -17.81 3.46
CA VAL A 97 13.39 -17.09 3.10
C VAL A 97 12.76 -17.72 1.85
N GLY A 98 13.57 -18.02 0.83
CA GLY A 98 13.11 -18.73 -0.37
C GLY A 98 12.55 -20.12 -0.06
N LEU A 99 13.25 -20.90 0.75
CA LEU A 99 12.83 -22.24 1.16
C LEU A 99 11.51 -22.21 1.93
N LEU A 100 11.38 -21.35 2.93
CA LEU A 100 10.16 -21.21 3.74
C LEU A 100 8.98 -20.77 2.88
N THR A 101 9.19 -19.79 1.99
CA THR A 101 8.16 -19.34 1.05
C THR A 101 7.73 -20.47 0.12
N GLY A 102 8.67 -21.25 -0.41
CA GLY A 102 8.38 -22.41 -1.26
C GLY A 102 7.62 -23.51 -0.54
N VAL A 103 7.96 -23.79 0.72
CA VAL A 103 7.24 -24.75 1.57
C VAL A 103 5.81 -24.27 1.82
N ILE A 104 5.63 -23.01 2.22
CA ILE A 104 4.29 -22.43 2.43
C ILE A 104 3.46 -22.50 1.14
N ALA A 105 4.05 -22.13 -0.01
CA ALA A 105 3.38 -22.21 -1.31
C ALA A 105 2.97 -23.65 -1.67
N SER A 106 3.84 -24.62 -1.42
CA SER A 106 3.56 -26.04 -1.66
C SER A 106 2.43 -26.55 -0.77
N LEU A 107 2.41 -26.16 0.51
CA LEU A 107 1.34 -26.50 1.45
C LEU A 107 0.00 -25.87 1.05
N ILE A 108 0.01 -24.61 0.61
CA ILE A 108 -1.19 -23.93 0.09
C ILE A 108 -1.74 -24.70 -1.12
N ASN A 109 -0.89 -25.05 -2.09
CA ASN A 109 -1.31 -25.78 -3.29
C ASN A 109 -1.90 -27.16 -2.94
N LEU A 110 -1.22 -27.91 -2.07
CA LEU A 110 -1.68 -29.21 -1.58
C LEU A 110 -3.05 -29.11 -0.88
N ALA A 111 -3.23 -28.10 -0.04
CA ALA A 111 -4.49 -27.87 0.66
C ALA A 111 -5.63 -27.54 -0.32
N ILE A 112 -5.39 -26.66 -1.29
CA ILE A 112 -6.36 -26.29 -2.32
C ILE A 112 -6.76 -27.50 -3.16
N GLU A 113 -5.78 -28.29 -3.60
CA GLU A 113 -6.02 -29.49 -4.41
C GLU A 113 -6.90 -30.50 -3.65
N ASN A 114 -6.56 -30.79 -2.40
CA ASN A 114 -7.32 -31.74 -1.59
C ASN A 114 -8.75 -31.24 -1.31
N ILE A 115 -8.91 -29.97 -0.94
CA ILE A 115 -10.23 -29.37 -0.67
C ILE A 115 -11.10 -29.33 -1.94
N SER A 116 -10.51 -28.93 -3.07
CA SER A 116 -11.21 -28.89 -4.36
C SER A 116 -11.61 -30.29 -4.82
N GLY A 117 -10.70 -31.26 -4.68
CA GLY A 117 -10.93 -32.67 -5.01
C GLY A 117 -12.11 -33.27 -4.23
N VAL A 118 -12.14 -33.09 -2.91
CA VAL A 118 -13.24 -33.59 -2.05
C VAL A 118 -14.58 -32.94 -2.41
N LYS A 119 -14.60 -31.61 -2.60
CA LYS A 119 -15.80 -30.85 -3.01
C LYS A 119 -16.35 -31.36 -4.34
N MET A 120 -15.49 -31.48 -5.34
CA MET A 120 -15.87 -31.90 -6.69
C MET A 120 -16.35 -33.35 -6.71
N LEU A 121 -15.65 -34.26 -6.03
CA LEU A 121 -16.03 -35.68 -5.96
C LEU A 121 -17.43 -35.87 -5.35
N HIS A 122 -17.75 -35.16 -4.27
CA HIS A 122 -19.08 -35.20 -3.67
C HIS A 122 -20.14 -34.61 -4.59
N MET A 123 -19.85 -33.46 -5.21
CA MET A 123 -20.77 -32.82 -6.16
C MET A 123 -21.11 -33.76 -7.33
N VAL A 124 -20.11 -34.40 -7.94
CA VAL A 124 -20.29 -35.35 -9.05
C VAL A 124 -21.15 -36.54 -8.62
N ARG A 125 -20.96 -37.07 -7.40
CA ARG A 125 -21.80 -38.15 -6.86
C ARG A 125 -23.27 -37.73 -6.75
N LEU A 126 -23.55 -36.55 -6.19
CA LEU A 126 -24.91 -36.04 -6.05
C LEU A 126 -25.59 -35.80 -7.41
N VAL A 127 -24.83 -35.29 -8.39
CA VAL A 127 -25.34 -35.05 -9.75
C VAL A 127 -25.63 -36.37 -10.47
N ARG A 128 -24.77 -37.38 -10.29
CA ARG A 128 -24.97 -38.73 -10.87
C ARG A 128 -26.24 -39.40 -10.33
N ASP A 129 -26.57 -39.18 -9.06
CA ASP A 129 -27.79 -39.71 -8.43
C ASP A 129 -29.05 -38.91 -8.82
N LYS A 130 -28.98 -38.05 -9.86
CA LYS A 130 -30.02 -37.14 -10.37
C LYS A 130 -30.55 -36.13 -9.35
N ARG A 131 -29.79 -35.85 -8.28
CA ARG A 131 -30.16 -34.88 -7.22
C ARG A 131 -29.54 -33.51 -7.49
N TYR A 132 -29.94 -32.86 -8.59
CA TYR A 132 -29.34 -31.60 -9.06
C TYR A 132 -29.45 -30.45 -8.06
N TRP A 133 -30.61 -30.28 -7.43
CA TRP A 133 -30.84 -29.24 -6.42
C TRP A 133 -29.92 -29.42 -5.20
N ALA A 134 -29.74 -30.65 -4.73
CA ALA A 134 -28.83 -30.92 -3.61
C ALA A 134 -27.37 -30.65 -3.99
N GLY A 135 -26.96 -31.00 -5.21
CA GLY A 135 -25.62 -30.70 -5.73
C GLY A 135 -25.35 -29.19 -5.82
N PHE A 136 -26.34 -28.40 -6.25
CA PHE A 136 -26.24 -26.94 -6.33
C PHE A 136 -26.05 -26.31 -4.95
N PHE A 137 -26.91 -26.64 -3.98
CA PHE A 137 -26.80 -26.10 -2.62
C PHE A 137 -25.49 -26.53 -1.93
N TYR A 138 -25.04 -27.76 -2.14
CA TYR A 138 -23.77 -28.24 -1.61
C TYR A 138 -22.58 -27.43 -2.16
N PHE A 139 -22.49 -27.27 -3.48
CA PHE A 139 -21.39 -26.53 -4.11
C PHE A 139 -21.43 -25.04 -3.75
N SER A 140 -22.61 -24.41 -3.80
CA SER A 140 -22.78 -23.00 -3.43
C SER A 140 -22.44 -22.77 -1.96
N GLY A 141 -22.97 -23.60 -1.05
CA GLY A 141 -22.72 -23.50 0.38
C GLY A 141 -21.24 -23.66 0.74
N PHE A 142 -20.53 -24.61 0.13
CA PHE A 142 -19.11 -24.82 0.40
C PHE A 142 -18.24 -23.64 -0.04
N ASN A 143 -18.50 -23.07 -1.23
CA ASN A 143 -17.77 -21.87 -1.68
C ASN A 143 -18.11 -20.65 -0.80
N LEU A 144 -19.39 -20.45 -0.46
CA LEU A 144 -19.81 -19.37 0.43
C LEU A 144 -19.15 -19.48 1.81
N ALA A 145 -19.11 -20.67 2.41
CA ALA A 145 -18.50 -20.89 3.71
C ALA A 145 -16.99 -20.57 3.69
N LEU A 146 -16.25 -21.05 2.68
CA LEU A 146 -14.82 -20.74 2.53
C LEU A 146 -14.57 -19.23 2.37
N THR A 147 -15.32 -18.56 1.51
CA THR A 147 -15.19 -17.12 1.31
C THR A 147 -15.60 -16.34 2.55
N PHE A 148 -16.64 -16.76 3.26
CA PHE A 148 -17.08 -16.12 4.49
C PHE A 148 -16.02 -16.22 5.59
N VAL A 149 -15.42 -17.41 5.79
CA VAL A 149 -14.32 -17.59 6.74
C VAL A 149 -13.13 -16.71 6.36
N ALA A 150 -12.74 -16.68 5.08
CA ALA A 150 -11.66 -15.80 4.61
C ALA A 150 -11.98 -14.32 4.86
N ALA A 151 -13.21 -13.88 4.57
CA ALA A 151 -13.64 -12.51 4.78
C ALA A 151 -13.64 -12.10 6.26
N VAL A 152 -14.10 -12.98 7.15
CA VAL A 152 -14.08 -12.74 8.61
C VAL A 152 -12.64 -12.66 9.11
N LEU A 153 -11.76 -13.56 8.68
CA LEU A 153 -10.34 -13.51 9.06
C LEU A 153 -9.70 -12.19 8.60
N CYS A 154 -9.96 -11.76 7.37
CA CYS A 154 -9.48 -10.47 6.89
C CYS A 154 -10.09 -9.30 7.67
N ALA A 155 -11.40 -9.27 7.93
CA ALA A 155 -12.05 -8.11 8.55
C ALA A 155 -11.75 -7.95 10.06
N VAL A 156 -11.42 -9.04 10.75
CA VAL A 156 -11.16 -9.02 12.20
C VAL A 156 -9.67 -8.85 12.51
N PHE A 157 -8.79 -9.41 11.67
CA PHE A 157 -7.35 -9.43 11.94
C PHE A 157 -6.53 -8.51 11.03
N ALA A 158 -7.05 -8.10 9.87
CA ALA A 158 -6.40 -7.09 9.01
C ALA A 158 -6.87 -5.69 9.38
#